data_AF-A0A2A4RCV6-F1
#
_entry.id   AF-A0A2A4RCV6-F1
#
_cell.length_a   1.000
_cell.length_b   1.000
_cell.length_c   1.000
_cell.angle_alpha   90.00
_cell.angle_beta   90.00
_cell.angle_gamma   90.00
#
_symmetry.space_group_name_H-M   'P 1'
#
loop_
_entity.id
_entity.type
_entity.pdbx_description
1 polymer ?
#
loop_
_entity_poly.entity_id
_entity_poly.type
_entity_poly.pdbx_seq_one_letter_code
_entity_poly.pdbx_strand_id
1 'polypeptide(L)'
;MNKLRLYKKILIGITLVVFLLILIFTIDVIRETPNRSFLDIDFQNKNNIVSAYGTLIGGILAFLSILFVLFGLLEQRLEILNEKAEKEEENRQELTDQLKLLSTYFKSTIEHILSQGKIFSEYSQKEQKSPSEMNTMYFTANKNFTRIIDMNPLSIYKAIRTNFQTDENWEKMFLNIYSIFDFYSDGIRELKEKYESQINFKVKEQRKVSSEIRKLVSKCSTLVDIYKVKYPKKYMSYPWVKLSNDFTFKYYEYLDYCNANNEPSNLRVISDNLLLPFLTEAMKLRDNPGYEMPICRKPVVSAANIRKDITKIEFDCIHYARDIEKQFNEYFSEENKHLKELKKLKLEIDKKLNE
;
A
#
# COMPACT_ATOMS: atom_id res chain seq x y z
N MET A 1 -30.33 3.69 34.61
CA MET A 1 -29.63 4.77 35.35
C MET A 1 -30.52 5.60 36.28
N ASN A 2 -31.66 6.16 35.84
CA ASN A 2 -32.45 7.10 36.67
C ASN A 2 -33.00 6.53 37.99
N LYS A 3 -33.46 5.26 38.00
CA LYS A 3 -34.05 4.66 39.20
C LYS A 3 -33.05 4.44 40.34
N LEU A 4 -31.81 4.02 40.03
CA LEU A 4 -30.75 3.81 41.03
C LEU A 4 -30.25 5.13 41.64
N ARG A 5 -30.09 6.18 40.81
CA ARG A 5 -29.77 7.53 41.30
C ARG A 5 -30.90 8.09 42.17
N LEU A 6 -32.16 7.80 41.83
CA LEU A 6 -33.32 8.15 42.64
C LEU A 6 -33.31 7.42 43.99
N TYR A 7 -33.04 6.11 44.02
CA TYR A 7 -32.91 5.35 45.27
C TYR A 7 -31.78 5.87 46.16
N LYS A 8 -30.62 6.23 45.61
CA LYS A 8 -29.54 6.90 46.36
C LYS A 8 -30.02 8.19 47.02
N LYS A 9 -30.75 9.04 46.29
CA LYS A 9 -31.31 10.30 46.81
C LYS A 9 -32.35 10.07 47.91
N ILE A 10 -33.23 9.07 47.75
CA ILE A 10 -34.22 8.69 48.77
C ILE A 10 -33.51 8.21 50.04
N LEU A 11 -32.47 7.39 49.90
CA LEU A 11 -31.74 6.83 51.04
C LEU A 11 -30.99 7.92 51.81
N ILE A 12 -30.37 8.89 51.13
CA ILE A 12 -29.78 10.10 51.74
C ILE A 12 -30.86 10.88 52.52
N GLY A 13 -32.06 11.04 51.94
CA GLY A 13 -33.18 11.71 52.60
C GLY A 13 -33.64 10.99 53.88
N ILE A 14 -33.75 9.66 53.85
CA ILE A 14 -34.11 8.85 55.03
C ILE A 14 -33.04 8.99 56.12
N THR A 15 -31.76 8.92 55.77
CA THR A 15 -30.65 9.09 56.73
C THR A 15 -30.71 10.46 57.40
N LEU A 16 -31.00 11.53 56.65
CA LEU A 16 -31.19 12.88 57.20
C LEU A 16 -32.37 12.95 58.19
N VAL A 17 -33.50 12.32 57.86
CA VAL A 17 -34.68 12.27 58.76
C VAL A 17 -34.37 11.51 60.05
N VAL A 18 -33.69 10.37 59.96
CA VAL A 18 -33.28 9.58 61.13
C VAL A 18 -32.33 10.36 62.02
N PHE A 19 -31.35 11.05 61.44
CA PHE A 19 -30.42 11.89 62.18
C PHE A 19 -31.14 13.03 62.92
N LEU A 20 -32.14 13.63 62.29
CA LEU A 20 -32.95 14.69 62.86
C LEU A 20 -33.83 14.17 64.02
N LEU A 21 -34.36 12.94 63.91
CA LEU A 21 -35.08 12.27 65.01
C LEU A 21 -34.18 12.01 66.23
N ILE A 22 -32.94 11.54 66.02
CA ILE A 22 -31.96 11.37 67.11
C ILE A 22 -31.80 12.70 67.84
N LEU A 23 -31.57 13.78 67.09
CA LEU A 23 -31.36 15.12 67.65
C LEU A 23 -32.55 15.60 68.49
N ILE A 24 -33.78 15.39 68.01
CA ILE A 24 -35.01 15.71 68.74
C ILE A 24 -35.12 14.90 70.03
N PHE A 25 -34.95 13.58 69.97
CA PHE A 25 -35.04 12.72 71.16
C PHE A 25 -33.94 13.00 72.18
N THR A 26 -32.72 13.30 71.73
CA THR A 26 -31.64 13.73 72.61
C THR A 26 -31.99 15.04 73.31
N ILE A 27 -32.56 16.02 72.61
CA ILE A 27 -33.04 17.28 73.22
C ILE A 27 -34.15 17.01 74.25
N ASP A 28 -35.09 16.11 73.94
CA ASP A 28 -36.22 15.80 74.81
C ASP A 28 -35.76 15.17 76.13
N VAL A 29 -34.84 14.19 76.07
CA VAL A 29 -34.22 13.58 77.25
C VAL A 29 -33.42 14.60 78.07
N ILE A 30 -32.72 15.54 77.42
CA ILE A 30 -32.01 16.63 78.12
C ILE A 30 -33.00 17.56 78.85
N ARG A 31 -34.19 17.83 78.26
CA ARG A 31 -35.21 18.70 78.87
C ARG A 31 -35.90 18.11 80.09
N GLU A 32 -36.03 16.78 80.16
CA GLU A 32 -36.59 16.08 81.33
C GLU A 32 -35.62 16.02 82.53
N THR A 33 -34.39 16.53 82.39
CA THR A 33 -33.37 16.53 83.45
C THR A 33 -33.38 17.87 84.20
N PRO A 34 -33.71 17.89 85.51
CA PRO A 34 -33.95 19.14 86.23
C PRO A 34 -32.69 19.97 86.52
N ASN A 35 -31.49 19.38 86.48
CA ASN A 35 -30.22 20.09 86.69
C ASN A 35 -29.47 20.24 85.36
N ARG A 36 -29.60 21.39 84.72
CA ARG A 36 -29.04 21.65 83.39
C ARG A 36 -27.56 21.94 83.47
N SER A 37 -26.76 20.93 83.20
CA SER A 37 -25.34 21.07 82.87
C SER A 37 -25.13 20.39 81.50
N PHE A 38 -24.41 21.06 80.60
CA PHE A 38 -24.14 20.52 79.27
C PHE A 38 -23.25 19.28 79.45
N LEU A 39 -23.84 18.08 79.24
CA LEU A 39 -23.28 16.73 79.43
C LEU A 39 -23.36 16.13 80.85
N ASP A 40 -23.96 16.79 81.85
CA ASP A 40 -24.21 16.17 83.16
C ASP A 40 -25.69 15.84 83.29
N ILE A 41 -26.05 14.68 82.72
CA ILE A 41 -27.40 14.13 82.81
C ILE A 41 -27.44 13.36 84.15
N ASP A 42 -28.20 13.86 85.13
CA ASP A 42 -28.38 13.16 86.40
C ASP A 42 -29.26 11.90 86.19
N PHE A 43 -28.62 10.74 86.30
CA PHE A 43 -29.19 9.42 85.98
C PHE A 43 -29.76 8.66 87.19
N GLN A 44 -29.71 9.24 88.41
CA GLN A 44 -30.20 8.53 89.59
C GLN A 44 -31.73 8.34 89.55
N ASN A 45 -32.19 7.11 89.81
CA ASN A 45 -33.60 6.67 89.82
C ASN A 45 -34.37 6.70 88.48
N LYS A 46 -33.70 6.82 87.32
CA LYS A 46 -34.33 6.84 85.98
C LYS A 46 -33.97 5.65 85.09
N ASN A 47 -33.68 4.47 85.67
CA ASN A 47 -33.22 3.27 84.96
C ASN A 47 -34.09 2.89 83.74
N ASN A 48 -35.41 3.06 83.84
CA ASN A 48 -36.32 2.73 82.73
C ASN A 48 -36.19 3.70 81.54
N ILE A 49 -35.99 5.00 81.78
CA ILE A 49 -35.83 6.03 80.73
C ILE A 49 -34.47 5.87 80.06
N VAL A 50 -33.41 5.63 80.84
CA VAL A 50 -32.05 5.43 80.33
C VAL A 50 -31.96 4.14 79.51
N SER A 51 -32.54 3.05 80.01
CA SER A 51 -32.59 1.78 79.27
C SER A 51 -33.41 1.91 77.98
N ALA A 52 -34.56 2.59 78.02
CA ALA A 52 -35.38 2.85 76.84
C ALA A 52 -34.66 3.73 75.80
N TYR A 53 -34.00 4.81 76.24
CA TYR A 53 -33.21 5.70 75.37
C TYR A 53 -31.98 5.00 74.78
N GLY A 54 -31.25 4.23 75.59
CA GLY A 54 -30.12 3.40 75.12
C GLY A 54 -30.56 2.34 74.11
N THR A 55 -31.72 1.71 74.34
CA THR A 55 -32.32 0.76 73.39
C THR A 55 -32.76 1.45 72.10
N LEU A 56 -33.33 2.65 72.19
CA LEU A 56 -33.72 3.46 71.03
C LEU A 56 -32.50 3.89 70.21
N ILE A 57 -31.44 4.43 70.85
CA ILE A 57 -30.19 4.76 70.17
C ILE A 57 -29.58 3.51 69.54
N GLY A 58 -29.52 2.39 70.27
CA GLY A 58 -28.99 1.12 69.77
C GLY A 58 -29.75 0.64 68.51
N GLY A 59 -31.08 0.71 68.54
CA GLY A 59 -31.94 0.38 67.39
C GLY A 59 -31.73 1.32 66.21
N ILE A 60 -31.61 2.63 66.46
CA ILE A 60 -31.36 3.63 65.41
C ILE A 60 -29.97 3.46 64.80
N LEU A 61 -28.93 3.20 65.61
CA LEU A 61 -27.56 2.96 65.12
C LEU A 61 -27.49 1.66 64.30
N ALA A 62 -28.19 0.61 64.72
CA ALA A 62 -28.32 -0.62 63.93
C ALA A 62 -29.02 -0.35 62.60
N PHE A 63 -30.10 0.45 62.60
CA PHE A 63 -30.80 0.85 61.38
C PHE A 63 -29.93 1.71 60.45
N LEU A 64 -29.17 2.67 60.98
CA LEU A 64 -28.19 3.46 60.23
C LEU A 64 -27.10 2.57 59.62
N SER A 65 -26.62 1.56 60.37
CA SER A 65 -25.64 0.60 59.87
C SER A 65 -26.19 -0.18 58.66
N ILE A 66 -27.45 -0.62 58.72
CA ILE A 66 -28.13 -1.26 57.59
C ILE A 66 -28.26 -0.29 56.40
N LEU A 67 -28.64 0.97 56.64
CA LEU A 67 -28.72 1.99 55.60
C LEU A 67 -27.38 2.25 54.92
N PHE A 68 -26.28 2.32 55.68
CA PHE A 68 -24.93 2.47 55.11
C PHE A 68 -24.53 1.28 54.24
N VAL A 69 -24.86 0.05 54.66
CA VAL A 69 -24.63 -1.15 53.84
C VAL A 69 -25.43 -1.08 52.54
N LEU A 70 -26.71 -0.69 52.60
CA LEU A 70 -27.55 -0.51 51.40
C LEU A 70 -27.01 0.59 50.47
N PHE A 71 -26.52 1.69 51.04
CA PHE A 71 -25.89 2.76 50.28
C PHE A 71 -24.63 2.28 49.57
N GLY A 72 -23.74 1.56 50.27
CA GLY A 72 -22.54 0.97 49.69
C GLY A 72 -22.84 0.00 48.55
N LEU A 73 -23.85 -0.86 48.70
CA LEU A 73 -24.30 -1.76 47.63
C LEU A 73 -24.85 -1.00 46.40
N LEU A 74 -25.60 0.08 46.61
CA LEU A 74 -26.10 0.93 45.52
C LEU A 74 -24.96 1.67 44.80
N GLU A 75 -23.97 2.15 45.54
CA GLU A 75 -22.80 2.83 45.00
C GLU A 75 -21.93 1.88 44.17
N GLN A 76 -21.62 0.69 44.70
CA GLN A 76 -20.90 -0.35 43.97
C GLN A 76 -21.63 -0.75 42.68
N ARG A 77 -22.97 -0.87 42.72
CA ARG A 77 -23.75 -1.14 41.49
C ARG A 77 -23.72 0.02 40.50
N LEU A 78 -23.70 1.27 40.95
CA LEU A 78 -23.59 2.43 40.08
C LEU A 78 -22.21 2.50 39.42
N GLU A 79 -21.15 2.21 40.17
CA GLU A 79 -19.77 2.17 39.67
C GLU A 79 -19.59 1.09 38.61
N ILE A 80 -20.04 -0.14 38.86
CA ILE A 80 -20.02 -1.24 37.88
C ILE A 80 -20.77 -0.87 36.59
N LEU A 81 -21.89 -0.14 36.70
CA LEU A 81 -22.64 0.29 35.52
C LEU A 81 -21.92 1.40 34.74
N ASN A 82 -21.28 2.34 35.44
CA ASN A 82 -20.50 3.39 34.80
C ASN A 82 -19.27 2.81 34.11
N GLU A 83 -18.50 1.93 34.78
CA GLU A 83 -17.35 1.25 34.17
C GLU A 83 -17.73 0.45 32.94
N LYS A 84 -18.89 -0.23 32.96
CA LYS A 84 -19.41 -0.93 31.79
C LYS A 84 -19.73 0.03 30.65
N ALA A 85 -20.38 1.14 30.95
CA ALA A 85 -20.71 2.16 29.95
C ALA A 85 -19.44 2.81 29.35
N GLU A 86 -18.45 3.12 30.18
CA GLU A 86 -17.16 3.67 29.73
C GLU A 86 -16.41 2.66 28.85
N LYS A 87 -16.34 1.39 29.25
CA LYS A 87 -15.74 0.32 28.42
C LYS A 87 -16.49 0.12 27.11
N GLU A 88 -17.82 0.19 27.11
CA GLU A 88 -18.61 0.08 25.88
C GLU A 88 -18.34 1.25 24.93
N GLU A 89 -18.21 2.46 25.46
CA GLU A 89 -17.88 3.66 24.67
C GLU A 89 -16.46 3.60 24.12
N GLU A 90 -15.48 3.23 24.95
CA GLU A 90 -14.08 3.06 24.54
C GLU A 90 -13.95 2.01 23.42
N ASN A 91 -14.62 0.86 23.56
CA ASN A 91 -14.67 -0.15 22.51
C ASN A 91 -15.32 0.38 21.23
N ARG A 92 -16.41 1.15 21.33
CA ARG A 92 -17.06 1.74 20.15
C ARG A 92 -16.14 2.73 19.44
N GLN A 93 -15.41 3.54 20.20
CA GLN A 93 -14.44 4.49 19.68
C GLN A 93 -13.28 3.76 18.98
N GLU A 94 -12.74 2.69 19.58
CA GLU A 94 -11.67 1.88 18.96
C GLU A 94 -12.11 1.30 17.61
N LEU A 95 -13.33 0.74 17.54
CA LEU A 95 -13.88 0.21 16.29
C LEU A 95 -14.08 1.30 15.23
N THR A 96 -14.44 2.52 15.65
CA THR A 96 -14.58 3.68 14.77
C THR A 96 -13.24 4.13 14.22
N ASP A 97 -12.21 4.19 15.08
CA ASP A 97 -10.85 4.53 14.69
C ASP A 97 -10.25 3.50 13.72
N GLN A 98 -10.57 2.21 13.89
CA GLN A 98 -10.19 1.16 12.95
C GLN A 98 -10.81 1.36 11.56
N LEU A 99 -12.09 1.74 11.47
CA LEU A 99 -12.72 2.08 10.18
C LEU A 99 -12.10 3.32 9.55
N LYS A 100 -11.79 4.34 10.35
CA LYS A 100 -11.13 5.56 9.87
C LYS A 100 -9.73 5.28 9.32
N LEU A 101 -8.98 4.41 9.99
CA LEU A 101 -7.69 3.93 9.52
C LEU A 101 -7.83 3.16 8.20
N LEU A 102 -8.81 2.27 8.11
CA LEU A 102 -9.11 1.51 6.89
C LEU A 102 -9.45 2.44 5.71
N SER A 103 -10.32 3.44 5.91
CA SER A 103 -10.64 4.43 4.87
C SER A 103 -9.41 5.25 4.42
N THR A 104 -8.52 5.59 5.37
CA THR A 104 -7.27 6.29 5.06
C THR A 104 -6.38 5.43 4.17
N TYR A 105 -6.25 4.13 4.47
CA TYR A 105 -5.50 3.21 3.63
C TYR A 105 -6.16 3.01 2.27
N PHE A 106 -7.49 2.95 2.16
CA PHE A 106 -8.19 2.88 0.88
C PHE A 106 -7.87 4.07 0.00
N LYS A 107 -7.88 5.29 0.56
CA LYS A 107 -7.51 6.51 -0.17
C LYS A 107 -6.12 6.38 -0.78
N SER A 108 -5.13 6.05 0.05
CA SER A 108 -3.74 5.94 -0.40
C SER A 108 -3.55 4.81 -1.43
N THR A 109 -4.24 3.68 -1.26
CA THR A 109 -4.20 2.58 -2.22
C THR A 109 -4.82 2.97 -3.56
N ILE A 110 -5.96 3.65 -3.58
CA ILE A 110 -6.60 4.12 -4.81
C ILE A 110 -5.65 5.07 -5.57
N GLU A 111 -5.07 6.05 -4.88
CA GLU A 111 -4.12 6.99 -5.48
C GLU A 111 -2.90 6.26 -6.07
N HIS A 112 -2.40 5.24 -5.38
CA HIS A 112 -1.27 4.44 -5.82
C HIS A 112 -1.60 3.57 -7.04
N ILE A 113 -2.76 2.89 -7.07
CA ILE A 113 -3.23 2.11 -8.22
C ILE A 113 -3.30 3.00 -9.48
N LEU A 114 -3.89 4.19 -9.34
CA LEU A 114 -4.01 5.14 -10.45
C LEU A 114 -2.64 5.65 -10.93
N SER A 115 -1.77 6.03 -10.00
CA SER A 115 -0.41 6.46 -10.31
C SER A 115 0.39 5.37 -11.02
N GLN A 116 0.34 4.13 -10.52
CA GLN A 116 1.05 3.00 -11.10
C GLN A 116 0.47 2.63 -12.47
N GLY A 117 -0.85 2.72 -12.64
CA GLY A 117 -1.52 2.55 -13.92
C GLY A 117 -1.03 3.52 -14.98
N LYS A 118 -0.87 4.80 -14.65
CA LYS A 118 -0.31 5.80 -15.56
C LYS A 118 1.12 5.45 -16.00
N ILE A 119 1.96 5.01 -15.06
CA ILE A 119 3.35 4.58 -15.34
C ILE A 119 3.35 3.40 -16.33
N PHE A 120 2.47 2.40 -16.14
CA PHE A 120 2.37 1.26 -17.05
C PHE A 120 1.94 1.66 -18.45
N SER A 121 0.95 2.55 -18.58
CA SER A 121 0.49 3.06 -19.87
C SER A 121 1.60 3.79 -20.62
N GLU A 122 2.31 4.71 -19.95
CA GLU A 122 3.43 5.45 -20.54
C GLU A 122 4.57 4.53 -20.96
N TYR A 123 4.92 3.54 -20.13
CA TYR A 123 5.95 2.55 -20.45
C TYR A 123 5.57 1.72 -21.68
N SER A 124 4.35 1.17 -21.71
CA SER A 124 3.90 0.36 -22.85
C SER A 124 3.92 1.15 -24.15
N GLN A 125 3.44 2.40 -24.15
CA GLN A 125 3.47 3.26 -25.34
C GLN A 125 4.89 3.53 -25.83
N LYS A 126 5.83 3.84 -24.91
CA LYS A 126 7.24 4.07 -25.25
C LYS A 126 7.89 2.79 -25.79
N GLU A 127 7.63 1.65 -25.18
CA GLU A 127 8.20 0.36 -25.59
C GLU A 127 7.66 -0.08 -26.96
N GLN A 128 6.39 0.18 -27.27
CA GLN A 128 5.83 -0.06 -28.60
C GLN A 128 6.39 0.88 -29.67
N LYS A 129 6.63 2.15 -29.32
CA LYS A 129 7.15 3.16 -30.26
C LYS A 129 8.66 3.02 -30.53
N SER A 130 9.44 2.82 -29.48
CA SER A 130 10.90 2.77 -29.50
C SER A 130 11.42 1.53 -28.75
N PRO A 131 11.16 0.31 -29.22
CA PRO A 131 11.52 -0.93 -28.51
C PRO A 131 13.03 -1.14 -28.37
N SER A 132 13.82 -0.52 -29.25
CA SER A 132 15.29 -0.63 -29.27
C SER A 132 15.97 0.21 -28.19
N GLU A 133 15.26 1.20 -27.64
CA GLU A 133 15.74 2.06 -26.54
C GLU A 133 15.56 1.37 -25.19
N MET A 134 16.39 1.71 -24.19
CA MET A 134 16.22 1.18 -22.84
C MET A 134 15.12 1.94 -22.10
N ASN A 135 13.86 1.71 -22.48
CA ASN A 135 12.74 2.24 -21.71
C ASN A 135 12.67 1.57 -20.34
N THR A 136 12.46 2.35 -19.30
CA THR A 136 12.37 1.89 -17.93
C THR A 136 11.06 2.33 -17.29
N MET A 137 10.53 1.51 -16.40
CA MET A 137 9.48 1.90 -15.48
C MET A 137 9.92 1.70 -14.03
N TYR A 138 9.26 2.43 -13.14
CA TYR A 138 9.50 2.35 -11.71
C TYR A 138 8.25 1.83 -11.00
N PHE A 139 8.47 1.05 -9.97
CA PHE A 139 7.43 0.60 -9.05
C PHE A 139 7.51 1.48 -7.81
N THR A 140 6.42 2.17 -7.52
CA THR A 140 6.33 2.95 -6.29
C THR A 140 6.06 2.00 -5.13
N ALA A 141 6.88 2.06 -4.08
CA ALA A 141 6.71 1.19 -2.92
C ALA A 141 5.52 1.68 -2.07
N ASN A 142 4.44 0.90 -2.04
CA ASN A 142 3.30 1.18 -1.17
C ASN A 142 3.08 0.02 -0.19
N LYS A 143 3.41 0.24 1.08
CA LYS A 143 3.20 -0.74 2.15
C LYS A 143 1.75 -0.79 2.64
N ASN A 144 0.85 0.07 2.16
CA ASN A 144 -0.52 0.13 2.66
C ASN A 144 -1.35 -1.10 2.26
N PHE A 145 -1.04 -1.75 1.13
CA PHE A 145 -1.62 -3.07 0.81
C PHE A 145 -1.29 -4.09 1.89
N THR A 146 0.00 -4.25 2.20
CA THR A 146 0.47 -5.18 3.23
C THR A 146 -0.05 -4.78 4.61
N ARG A 147 -0.06 -3.48 4.95
CA ARG A 147 -0.59 -3.00 6.24
C ARG A 147 -2.05 -3.38 6.45
N ILE A 148 -2.89 -3.32 5.41
CA ILE A 148 -4.30 -3.76 5.51
C ILE A 148 -4.40 -5.27 5.71
N ILE A 149 -3.63 -6.04 4.94
CA ILE A 149 -3.59 -7.50 5.05
C ILE A 149 -3.11 -7.91 6.46
N ASP A 150 -2.13 -7.19 7.00
CA ASP A 150 -1.56 -7.41 8.33
C ASP A 150 -2.45 -6.88 9.48
N MET A 151 -3.48 -6.07 9.20
CA MET A 151 -4.43 -5.67 10.24
C MET A 151 -5.14 -6.90 10.79
N ASN A 152 -5.37 -6.94 12.11
CA ASN A 152 -6.11 -8.02 12.74
C ASN A 152 -7.49 -8.18 12.06
N PRO A 153 -7.74 -9.27 11.30
CA PRO A 153 -8.97 -9.43 10.53
C PRO A 153 -10.21 -9.47 11.41
N LEU A 154 -10.08 -10.00 12.64
CA LEU A 154 -11.17 -10.04 13.60
C LEU A 154 -11.57 -8.63 14.05
N SER A 155 -10.60 -7.73 14.21
CA SER A 155 -10.85 -6.34 14.57
C SER A 155 -11.61 -5.61 13.45
N ILE A 156 -11.14 -5.74 12.20
CA ILE A 156 -11.84 -5.17 11.03
C ILE A 156 -13.24 -5.75 10.87
N TYR A 157 -13.40 -7.07 11.04
CA TYR A 157 -14.70 -7.73 11.00
C TYR A 157 -15.66 -7.17 12.06
N LYS A 158 -15.18 -7.00 13.31
CA LYS A 158 -15.96 -6.38 14.39
C LYS A 158 -16.32 -4.93 14.07
N ALA A 159 -15.38 -4.18 13.51
CA ALA A 159 -15.59 -2.78 13.16
C ALA A 159 -16.65 -2.61 12.07
N ILE A 160 -16.57 -3.41 11.01
CA ILE A 160 -17.59 -3.45 9.95
C ILE A 160 -18.93 -3.91 10.53
N ARG A 161 -18.95 -5.02 11.28
CA ARG A 161 -20.19 -5.52 11.90
C ARG A 161 -20.88 -4.46 12.74
N THR A 162 -20.18 -3.81 13.67
CA THR A 162 -20.78 -2.85 14.59
C THR A 162 -21.36 -1.64 13.85
N ASN A 163 -20.71 -1.17 12.80
CA ASN A 163 -21.11 0.03 12.08
C ASN A 163 -22.09 -0.25 10.92
N PHE A 164 -22.10 -1.46 10.37
CA PHE A 164 -22.92 -1.84 9.20
C PHE A 164 -23.91 -2.98 9.48
N GLN A 165 -24.14 -3.37 10.75
CA GLN A 165 -25.04 -4.48 11.11
C GLN A 165 -26.46 -4.39 10.53
N THR A 166 -26.92 -3.19 10.15
CA THR A 166 -28.24 -2.98 9.54
C THR A 166 -28.27 -3.26 8.04
N ASP A 167 -27.12 -3.38 7.38
CA ASP A 167 -27.00 -3.74 5.96
C ASP A 167 -26.86 -5.26 5.82
N GLU A 168 -27.76 -5.92 5.09
CA GLU A 168 -27.70 -7.38 4.88
C GLU A 168 -26.38 -7.87 4.24
N ASN A 169 -25.63 -7.00 3.57
CA ASN A 169 -24.40 -7.35 2.85
C ASN A 169 -23.10 -7.03 3.60
N TRP A 170 -23.15 -6.67 4.89
CA TRP A 170 -21.96 -6.25 5.64
C TRP A 170 -20.86 -7.33 5.69
N GLU A 171 -21.20 -8.62 5.72
CA GLU A 171 -20.22 -9.72 5.66
C GLU A 171 -19.52 -9.78 4.31
N LYS A 172 -20.28 -9.57 3.23
CA LYS A 172 -19.76 -9.52 1.87
C LYS A 172 -18.84 -8.32 1.69
N MET A 173 -19.14 -7.19 2.32
CA MET A 173 -18.25 -6.03 2.36
C MET A 173 -16.88 -6.39 2.95
N PHE A 174 -16.85 -7.07 4.10
CA PHE A 174 -15.59 -7.53 4.72
C PHE A 174 -14.78 -8.43 3.76
N LEU A 175 -15.42 -9.43 3.15
CA LEU A 175 -14.74 -10.34 2.22
C LEU A 175 -14.24 -9.63 0.96
N ASN A 176 -15.02 -8.71 0.40
CA ASN A 176 -14.65 -7.93 -0.78
C ASN A 176 -13.42 -7.07 -0.52
N ILE A 177 -13.29 -6.48 0.66
CA ILE A 177 -12.12 -5.67 1.03
C ILE A 177 -10.85 -6.51 0.88
N TYR A 178 -10.73 -7.61 1.62
CA TYR A 178 -9.53 -8.45 1.56
C TYR A 178 -9.29 -9.02 0.16
N SER A 179 -10.34 -9.48 -0.54
CA SER A 179 -10.20 -9.97 -1.92
C SER A 179 -9.62 -8.93 -2.88
N ILE A 180 -10.00 -7.65 -2.74
CA ILE A 180 -9.45 -6.56 -3.55
C ILE A 180 -7.98 -6.30 -3.19
N PHE A 181 -7.65 -6.24 -1.90
CA PHE A 181 -6.27 -5.98 -1.47
C PHE A 181 -5.32 -7.11 -1.86
N ASP A 182 -5.75 -8.36 -1.76
CA ASP A 182 -4.99 -9.52 -2.23
C ASP A 182 -4.77 -9.46 -3.75
N PHE A 183 -5.83 -9.20 -4.52
CA PHE A 183 -5.75 -9.05 -5.98
C PHE A 183 -4.69 -8.02 -6.41
N TYR A 184 -4.69 -6.83 -5.82
CA TYR A 184 -3.70 -5.80 -6.15
C TYR A 184 -2.30 -6.12 -5.62
N SER A 185 -2.19 -6.67 -4.41
CA SER A 185 -0.91 -7.04 -3.82
C SER A 185 -0.18 -8.07 -4.69
N ASP A 186 -0.90 -9.12 -5.10
CA ASP A 186 -0.36 -10.16 -5.99
C ASP A 186 -0.13 -9.65 -7.41
N GLY A 187 -1.07 -8.88 -7.96
CA GLY A 187 -0.94 -8.31 -9.30
C GLY A 187 0.27 -7.39 -9.44
N ILE A 188 0.54 -6.53 -8.45
CA ILE A 188 1.73 -5.65 -8.45
C ILE A 188 3.02 -6.48 -8.34
N ARG A 189 3.03 -7.53 -7.49
CA ARG A 189 4.19 -8.42 -7.32
C ARG A 189 4.52 -9.14 -8.62
N GLU A 190 3.53 -9.77 -9.26
CA GLU A 190 3.70 -10.48 -10.52
C GLU A 190 4.22 -9.55 -11.63
N LEU A 191 3.65 -8.34 -11.75
CA LEU A 191 4.09 -7.34 -12.72
C LEU A 191 5.54 -6.92 -12.52
N LYS A 192 5.96 -6.78 -11.25
CA LYS A 192 7.32 -6.43 -10.91
C LYS A 192 8.31 -7.52 -11.33
N GLU A 193 7.99 -8.78 -11.04
CA GLU A 193 8.82 -9.93 -11.45
C GLU A 193 8.93 -10.05 -12.97
N LYS A 194 7.80 -9.89 -13.68
CA LYS A 194 7.78 -9.87 -15.16
C LYS A 194 8.66 -8.75 -15.73
N TYR A 195 8.61 -7.56 -15.14
CA TYR A 195 9.43 -6.43 -15.56
C TYR A 195 10.92 -6.64 -15.33
N GLU A 196 11.30 -7.11 -14.14
CA GLU A 196 12.70 -7.41 -13.82
C GLU A 196 13.25 -8.46 -14.80
N SER A 197 12.46 -9.49 -15.13
CA SER A 197 12.79 -10.48 -16.15
C SER A 197 13.00 -9.85 -17.52
N GLN A 198 12.07 -8.98 -17.97
CA GLN A 198 12.16 -8.33 -19.28
C GLN A 198 13.38 -7.41 -19.39
N ILE A 199 13.66 -6.58 -18.39
CA ILE A 199 14.83 -5.69 -18.42
C ILE A 199 16.13 -6.50 -18.46
N ASN A 200 16.22 -7.57 -17.67
CA ASN A 200 17.38 -8.46 -17.70
C ASN A 200 17.57 -9.12 -19.07
N PHE A 201 16.49 -9.59 -19.70
CA PHE A 201 16.50 -10.08 -21.08
C PHE A 201 16.99 -9.03 -22.06
N LYS A 202 16.42 -7.82 -22.01
CA LYS A 202 16.74 -6.72 -22.93
C LYS A 202 18.20 -6.30 -22.83
N VAL A 203 18.70 -6.08 -21.61
CA VAL A 203 20.12 -5.75 -21.38
C VAL A 203 21.05 -6.84 -21.90
N LYS A 204 20.71 -8.12 -21.66
CA LYS A 204 21.51 -9.26 -22.10
C LYS A 204 21.60 -9.33 -23.63
N GLU A 205 20.46 -9.27 -24.32
CA GLU A 205 20.43 -9.38 -25.78
C GLU A 205 21.04 -8.14 -26.46
N GLN A 206 20.83 -6.93 -25.93
CA GLN A 206 21.49 -5.73 -26.45
C GLN A 206 23.03 -5.80 -26.33
N ARG A 207 23.55 -6.33 -25.22
CA ARG A 207 25.00 -6.57 -25.05
C ARG A 207 25.53 -7.58 -26.06
N LYS A 208 24.76 -8.64 -26.34
CA LYS A 208 25.11 -9.64 -27.35
C LYS A 208 25.16 -9.02 -28.75
N VAL A 209 24.15 -8.25 -29.13
CA VAL A 209 24.13 -7.52 -30.41
C VAL A 209 25.32 -6.55 -30.51
N SER A 210 25.60 -5.80 -29.44
CA SER A 210 26.75 -4.89 -29.38
C SER A 210 28.08 -5.63 -29.57
N SER A 211 28.21 -6.83 -29.00
CA SER A 211 29.37 -7.71 -29.21
C SER A 211 29.51 -8.15 -30.67
N GLU A 212 28.41 -8.55 -31.31
CA GLU A 212 28.41 -8.94 -32.73
C GLU A 212 28.72 -7.77 -33.65
N ILE A 213 28.26 -6.56 -33.34
CA ILE A 213 28.62 -5.33 -34.08
C ILE A 213 30.13 -5.09 -34.00
N ARG A 214 30.75 -5.22 -32.81
CA ARG A 214 32.21 -5.10 -32.67
C ARG A 214 32.95 -6.15 -33.49
N LYS A 215 32.45 -7.39 -33.53
CA LYS A 215 33.01 -8.45 -34.39
C LYS A 215 32.86 -8.12 -35.87
N LEU A 216 31.74 -7.52 -36.29
CA LEU A 216 31.55 -7.05 -37.67
C LEU A 216 32.58 -5.97 -38.03
N VAL A 217 32.77 -4.95 -37.17
CA VAL A 217 33.77 -3.90 -37.38
C VAL A 217 35.17 -4.51 -37.50
N SER A 218 35.53 -5.43 -36.62
CA SER A 218 36.81 -6.15 -36.69
C SER A 218 36.99 -6.94 -38.00
N LYS A 219 35.94 -7.60 -38.50
CA LYS A 219 35.95 -8.29 -39.80
C LYS A 219 36.15 -7.30 -40.96
N CYS A 220 35.51 -6.14 -40.92
CA CYS A 220 35.70 -5.08 -41.90
C CYS A 220 37.13 -4.55 -41.90
N SER A 221 37.69 -4.23 -40.72
CA SER A 221 39.08 -3.78 -40.62
C SER A 221 40.08 -4.83 -41.10
N THR A 222 39.86 -6.11 -40.73
CA THR A 222 40.71 -7.23 -41.20
C THR A 222 40.72 -7.36 -42.71
N LEU A 223 39.57 -7.18 -43.37
CA LEU A 223 39.48 -7.17 -44.84
C LEU A 223 40.33 -6.03 -45.42
N VAL A 224 40.22 -4.83 -44.87
CA VAL A 224 41.00 -3.67 -45.31
C VAL A 224 42.50 -3.91 -45.14
N ASP A 225 42.93 -4.40 -43.98
CA ASP A 225 44.34 -4.66 -43.67
C ASP A 225 44.96 -5.71 -44.58
N ILE A 226 44.24 -6.82 -44.84
CA ILE A 226 44.72 -7.88 -45.74
C ILE A 226 44.95 -7.35 -47.16
N TYR A 227 44.02 -6.55 -47.68
CA TYR A 227 44.18 -5.95 -49.00
C TYR A 227 45.26 -4.87 -49.00
N LYS A 228 45.43 -4.13 -47.92
CA LYS A 228 46.51 -3.13 -47.77
C LYS A 228 47.90 -3.78 -47.75
N VAL A 229 48.05 -4.92 -47.07
CA VAL A 229 49.31 -5.68 -47.07
C VAL A 229 49.59 -6.27 -48.46
N LYS A 230 48.57 -6.85 -49.10
CA LYS A 230 48.72 -7.52 -50.40
C LYS A 230 48.87 -6.54 -51.58
N TYR A 231 48.21 -5.39 -51.50
CA TYR A 231 48.11 -4.39 -52.58
C TYR A 231 48.24 -2.94 -52.05
N PRO A 232 49.37 -2.54 -51.44
CA PRO A 232 49.47 -1.31 -50.64
C PRO A 232 49.14 -0.01 -51.37
N LYS A 233 49.41 0.07 -52.68
CA LYS A 233 49.11 1.28 -53.49
C LYS A 233 47.71 1.29 -54.10
N LYS A 234 47.00 0.16 -54.09
CA LYS A 234 45.73 -0.03 -54.82
C LYS A 234 44.60 -0.62 -53.98
N TYR A 235 44.80 -0.91 -52.70
CA TYR A 235 43.81 -1.61 -51.87
C TYR A 235 42.45 -0.89 -51.82
N MET A 236 42.41 0.44 -51.85
CA MET A 236 41.16 1.22 -51.91
C MET A 236 40.44 1.19 -53.26
N SER A 237 41.06 0.69 -54.34
CA SER A 237 40.39 0.51 -55.63
C SER A 237 39.45 -0.69 -55.64
N TYR A 238 39.51 -1.56 -54.64
CA TYR A 238 38.64 -2.73 -54.52
C TYR A 238 37.30 -2.34 -53.87
N PRO A 239 36.15 -2.53 -54.53
CA PRO A 239 34.85 -2.08 -54.02
C PRO A 239 34.49 -2.62 -52.64
N TRP A 240 34.83 -3.88 -52.36
CA TRP A 240 34.61 -4.53 -51.06
C TRP A 240 35.42 -3.88 -49.93
N VAL A 241 36.65 -3.45 -50.22
CA VAL A 241 37.52 -2.77 -49.26
C VAL A 241 36.97 -1.38 -48.96
N LYS A 242 36.56 -0.63 -49.99
CA LYS A 242 35.93 0.68 -49.82
C LYS A 242 34.67 0.59 -48.96
N LEU A 243 33.79 -0.36 -49.27
CA LEU A 243 32.56 -0.59 -48.50
C LEU A 243 32.83 -0.90 -47.02
N SER A 244 33.79 -1.79 -46.73
CA SER A 244 34.16 -2.12 -45.35
C SER A 244 34.81 -0.96 -44.61
N ASN A 245 35.67 -0.19 -45.29
CA ASN A 245 36.29 1.00 -44.70
C ASN A 245 35.25 2.09 -44.37
N ASP A 246 34.34 2.36 -45.31
CA ASP A 246 33.28 3.36 -45.15
C ASP A 246 32.33 2.98 -44.00
N PHE A 247 32.00 1.69 -43.85
CA PHE A 247 31.19 1.21 -42.73
C PHE A 247 31.90 1.43 -41.38
N THR A 248 33.17 1.03 -41.27
CA THR A 248 33.95 1.19 -40.03
C THR A 248 34.01 2.66 -39.62
N PHE A 249 34.28 3.56 -40.58
CA PHE A 249 34.33 4.99 -40.33
C PHE A 249 32.99 5.54 -39.83
N LYS A 250 31.89 5.29 -40.57
CA LYS A 250 30.54 5.74 -40.19
C LYS A 250 30.08 5.20 -38.83
N TYR A 251 30.49 3.98 -38.47
CA TYR A 251 30.17 3.42 -37.17
C TYR A 251 30.86 4.17 -36.03
N TYR A 252 32.14 4.52 -36.17
CA TYR A 252 32.83 5.33 -35.17
C TYR A 252 32.29 6.77 -35.12
N GLU A 253 31.99 7.40 -36.26
CA GLU A 253 31.31 8.70 -36.28
C GLU A 253 29.99 8.68 -35.50
N TYR A 254 29.22 7.60 -35.62
CA TYR A 254 27.99 7.42 -34.84
C TYR A 254 28.26 7.28 -33.34
N LEU A 255 29.28 6.53 -32.93
CA LEU A 255 29.67 6.42 -31.52
C LEU A 255 30.14 7.76 -30.95
N ASP A 256 30.93 8.52 -31.72
CA ASP A 256 31.41 9.84 -31.33
C ASP A 256 30.24 10.83 -31.23
N TYR A 257 29.28 10.78 -32.15
CA TYR A 257 28.04 11.54 -32.07
C TYR A 257 27.25 11.22 -30.78
N CYS A 258 27.07 9.94 -30.45
CA CYS A 258 26.39 9.54 -29.21
C CYS A 258 27.12 10.06 -27.97
N ASN A 259 28.46 9.95 -27.95
CA ASN A 259 29.29 10.42 -26.84
C ASN A 259 29.22 11.96 -26.68
N ALA A 260 29.27 12.71 -27.79
CA ALA A 260 29.20 14.17 -27.78
C ALA A 260 27.85 14.70 -27.30
N ASN A 261 26.76 13.98 -27.57
CA ASN A 261 25.40 14.36 -27.16
C ASN A 261 24.95 13.73 -25.84
N ASN A 262 25.79 12.92 -25.18
CA ASN A 262 25.44 12.14 -23.99
C ASN A 262 24.18 11.26 -24.20
N GLU A 263 24.04 10.70 -25.40
CA GLU A 263 22.93 9.83 -25.78
C GLU A 263 23.40 8.37 -25.83
N PRO A 264 22.59 7.41 -25.33
CA PRO A 264 22.89 6.00 -25.49
C PRO A 264 22.81 5.59 -26.96
N SER A 265 23.66 4.65 -27.38
CA SER A 265 23.55 4.06 -28.71
C SER A 265 22.19 3.35 -28.91
N ASN A 266 21.58 3.55 -30.08
CA ASN A 266 20.27 3.02 -30.44
C ASN A 266 20.42 1.98 -31.56
N LEU A 267 19.98 0.74 -31.27
CA LEU A 267 20.09 -0.38 -32.22
C LEU A 267 19.29 -0.14 -33.51
N ARG A 268 18.19 0.61 -33.47
CA ARG A 268 17.42 0.95 -34.67
C ARG A 268 18.22 1.84 -35.60
N VAL A 269 18.88 2.87 -35.06
CA VAL A 269 19.75 3.77 -35.83
C VAL A 269 20.88 2.97 -36.48
N ILE A 270 21.50 2.05 -35.74
CA ILE A 270 22.53 1.17 -36.30
C ILE A 270 21.94 0.27 -37.41
N SER A 271 20.77 -0.33 -37.20
CA SER A 271 20.10 -1.16 -38.21
C SER A 271 19.86 -0.38 -39.51
N ASP A 272 19.28 0.80 -39.41
CA ASP A 272 18.67 1.48 -40.56
C ASP A 272 19.64 2.45 -41.24
N ASN A 273 20.54 3.07 -40.49
CA ASN A 273 21.46 4.07 -41.04
C ASN A 273 22.86 3.51 -41.32
N LEU A 274 23.21 2.36 -40.73
CA LEU A 274 24.54 1.75 -40.92
C LEU A 274 24.46 0.38 -41.60
N LEU A 275 23.72 -0.57 -41.02
CA LEU A 275 23.67 -1.94 -41.51
C LEU A 275 22.84 -2.07 -42.81
N LEU A 276 21.71 -1.37 -42.94
CA LEU A 276 20.90 -1.38 -44.16
C LEU A 276 21.66 -0.81 -45.37
N PRO A 277 22.28 0.38 -45.31
CA PRO A 277 23.07 0.88 -46.43
C PRO A 277 24.25 -0.03 -46.76
N PHE A 278 24.95 -0.56 -45.74
CA PHE A 278 26.03 -1.51 -45.95
C PHE A 278 25.58 -2.76 -46.72
N LEU A 279 24.44 -3.36 -46.31
CA LEU A 279 23.88 -4.52 -47.00
C LEU A 279 23.40 -4.19 -48.41
N THR A 280 22.79 -3.02 -48.60
CA THR A 280 22.29 -2.57 -49.91
C THR A 280 23.43 -2.42 -50.90
N GLU A 281 24.53 -1.78 -50.50
CA GLU A 281 25.72 -1.67 -51.34
C GLU A 281 26.40 -3.03 -51.53
N ALA A 282 26.50 -3.86 -50.48
CA ALA A 282 27.04 -5.21 -50.60
C ALA A 282 26.26 -6.08 -51.61
N MET A 283 24.93 -5.90 -51.71
CA MET A 283 24.10 -6.61 -52.68
C MET A 283 24.43 -6.21 -54.11
N LYS A 284 24.70 -4.93 -54.38
CA LYS A 284 25.15 -4.45 -55.70
C LYS A 284 26.53 -5.00 -56.10
N LEU A 285 27.38 -5.29 -55.12
CA LEU A 285 28.72 -5.83 -55.34
C LEU A 285 28.76 -7.35 -55.51
N ARG A 286 27.63 -8.07 -55.42
CA ARG A 286 27.60 -9.54 -55.50
C ARG A 286 28.16 -10.09 -56.81
N ASP A 287 27.90 -9.39 -57.91
CA ASP A 287 28.37 -9.78 -59.25
C ASP A 287 29.81 -9.31 -59.51
N ASN A 288 30.43 -8.57 -58.56
CA ASN A 288 31.81 -8.12 -58.68
C ASN A 288 32.79 -9.21 -58.18
N PRO A 289 33.96 -9.32 -58.83
CA PRO A 289 35.03 -10.19 -58.36
C PRO A 289 35.37 -9.95 -56.88
N GLY A 290 35.43 -11.02 -56.11
CA GLY A 290 35.73 -11.00 -54.67
C GLY A 290 34.60 -11.46 -53.76
N TYR A 291 33.34 -11.48 -54.21
CA TYR A 291 32.23 -12.03 -53.40
C TYR A 291 32.40 -13.52 -53.09
N GLU A 292 32.96 -14.28 -54.05
CA GLU A 292 33.27 -15.70 -53.86
C GLU A 292 34.31 -15.95 -52.74
N MET A 293 35.08 -14.93 -52.38
CA MET A 293 36.04 -15.05 -51.29
C MET A 293 35.31 -14.98 -49.94
N PRO A 294 35.52 -15.97 -49.04
CA PRO A 294 34.87 -15.99 -47.73
C PRO A 294 35.10 -14.71 -46.91
N ILE A 295 36.21 -14.01 -47.13
CA ILE A 295 36.56 -12.78 -46.43
C ILE A 295 35.62 -11.60 -46.76
N CYS A 296 35.10 -11.52 -47.99
CA CYS A 296 34.16 -10.48 -48.41
C CYS A 296 32.72 -10.84 -48.00
N ARG A 297 32.36 -12.13 -48.02
CA ARG A 297 31.03 -12.62 -47.64
C ARG A 297 30.77 -12.55 -46.13
N LYS A 298 31.79 -12.79 -45.29
CA LYS A 298 31.67 -12.84 -43.82
C LYS A 298 31.07 -11.55 -43.20
N PRO A 299 31.53 -10.34 -43.55
CA PRO A 299 30.91 -9.09 -43.11
C PRO A 299 29.43 -8.99 -43.48
N VAL A 300 29.06 -9.33 -44.72
CA VAL A 300 27.66 -9.27 -45.21
C VAL A 300 26.74 -10.18 -44.40
N VAL A 301 27.15 -11.44 -44.18
CA VAL A 301 26.36 -12.39 -43.37
C VAL A 301 26.25 -11.90 -41.93
N SER A 302 27.32 -11.34 -41.37
CA SER A 302 27.32 -10.82 -40.00
C SER A 302 26.37 -9.63 -39.86
N ALA A 303 26.41 -8.66 -40.78
CA ALA A 303 25.50 -7.53 -40.79
C ALA A 303 24.03 -7.96 -40.92
N ALA A 304 23.72 -8.93 -41.78
CA ALA A 304 22.38 -9.46 -41.93
C ALA A 304 21.87 -10.16 -40.66
N ASN A 305 22.72 -10.95 -40.00
CA ASN A 305 22.35 -11.63 -38.75
C ASN A 305 22.12 -10.63 -37.61
N ILE A 306 22.96 -9.60 -37.48
CA ILE A 306 22.78 -8.54 -36.49
C ILE A 306 21.42 -7.86 -36.67
N ARG A 307 21.03 -7.52 -37.91
CA ARG A 307 19.71 -6.89 -38.14
C ARG A 307 18.53 -7.81 -37.79
N LYS A 308 18.65 -9.11 -38.05
CA LYS A 308 17.65 -10.10 -37.64
C LYS A 308 17.54 -10.17 -36.13
N ASP A 309 18.67 -10.17 -35.43
CA ASP A 309 18.70 -10.19 -33.96
C ASP A 309 18.08 -8.92 -33.37
N ILE A 310 18.39 -7.74 -33.93
CA ILE A 310 17.76 -6.47 -33.56
C ILE A 310 16.24 -6.55 -33.74
N THR A 311 15.78 -7.00 -34.91
CA THR A 311 14.35 -7.14 -35.21
C THR A 311 13.65 -8.10 -34.25
N LYS A 312 14.31 -9.20 -33.89
CA LYS A 312 13.79 -10.17 -32.92
C LYS A 312 13.62 -9.55 -31.54
N ILE A 313 14.64 -8.85 -31.04
CA ILE A 313 14.58 -8.18 -29.73
C ILE A 313 13.40 -7.21 -29.70
N GLU A 314 13.22 -6.43 -30.78
CA GLU A 314 12.17 -5.43 -30.86
C GLU A 314 10.78 -6.05 -30.92
N PHE A 315 10.63 -7.16 -31.65
CA PHE A 315 9.40 -7.94 -31.67
C PHE A 315 9.04 -8.46 -30.27
N ASP A 316 10.01 -9.04 -29.56
CA ASP A 316 9.81 -9.54 -28.19
C ASP A 316 9.44 -8.41 -27.22
N CYS A 317 10.08 -7.23 -27.34
CA CYS A 317 9.76 -6.04 -26.54
C CYS A 317 8.35 -5.51 -26.84
N ILE A 318 7.94 -5.43 -28.10
CA ILE A 318 6.58 -5.00 -28.49
C ILE A 318 5.54 -5.99 -27.96
N HIS A 319 5.81 -7.30 -28.06
CA HIS A 319 4.91 -8.33 -27.54
C HIS A 319 4.73 -8.19 -26.03
N TYR A 320 5.83 -8.01 -25.29
CA TYR A 320 5.79 -7.72 -23.86
C TYR A 320 5.01 -6.45 -23.54
N ALA A 321 5.22 -5.36 -24.29
CA ALA A 321 4.52 -4.11 -24.08
C ALA A 321 3.00 -4.24 -24.25
N ARG A 322 2.53 -5.05 -25.21
CA ARG A 322 1.11 -5.37 -25.41
C ARG A 322 0.53 -6.20 -24.28
N ASP A 323 1.30 -7.13 -23.73
CA ASP A 323 0.88 -7.91 -22.56
C ASP A 323 0.74 -7.01 -21.32
N ILE A 324 1.68 -6.07 -21.11
CA ILE A 324 1.59 -5.06 -20.05
C ILE A 324 0.40 -4.12 -20.26
N GLU A 325 0.12 -3.71 -21.49
CA GLU A 325 -1.06 -2.89 -21.79
C GLU A 325 -2.37 -3.63 -21.43
N LYS A 326 -2.44 -4.92 -21.76
CA LYS A 326 -3.57 -5.76 -21.38
C LYS A 326 -3.71 -5.88 -19.87
N GLN A 327 -2.63 -6.17 -19.15
CA GLN A 327 -2.63 -6.26 -17.69
C GLN A 327 -2.96 -4.92 -17.03
N PHE A 328 -2.49 -3.79 -17.58
CA PHE A 328 -2.90 -2.46 -17.16
C PHE A 328 -4.42 -2.27 -17.32
N ASN A 329 -4.97 -2.56 -18.49
CA ASN A 329 -6.40 -2.40 -18.76
C ASN A 329 -7.26 -3.29 -17.85
N GLU A 330 -6.80 -4.52 -17.62
CA GLU A 330 -7.48 -5.47 -16.77
C GLU A 330 -7.39 -5.13 -15.29
N TYR A 331 -6.27 -4.58 -14.78
CA TYR A 331 -6.03 -4.45 -13.33
C TYR A 331 -6.02 -3.01 -12.82
N PHE A 332 -5.48 -2.06 -13.59
CA PHE A 332 -5.16 -0.69 -13.11
C PHE A 332 -5.90 0.43 -13.85
N SER A 333 -6.74 0.09 -14.83
CA SER A 333 -7.58 1.09 -15.50
C SER A 333 -8.61 1.69 -14.54
N GLU A 334 -9.01 2.94 -14.78
CA GLU A 334 -10.09 3.57 -14.00
C GLU A 334 -11.41 2.80 -14.11
N GLU A 335 -11.57 2.05 -15.20
CA GLU A 335 -12.75 1.25 -15.51
C GLU A 335 -12.76 -0.12 -14.82
N ASN A 336 -11.64 -0.54 -14.21
CA ASN A 336 -11.49 -1.83 -13.54
C ASN A 336 -12.55 -2.04 -12.44
N LYS A 337 -13.13 -3.24 -12.42
CA LYS A 337 -14.20 -3.63 -11.49
C LYS A 337 -13.75 -3.55 -10.03
N HIS A 338 -12.55 -4.02 -9.70
CA HIS A 338 -12.01 -4.01 -8.34
C HIS A 338 -11.72 -2.58 -7.86
N LEU A 339 -11.21 -1.70 -8.74
CA LEU A 339 -10.97 -0.29 -8.42
C LEU A 339 -12.29 0.46 -8.17
N LYS A 340 -13.31 0.23 -9.01
CA LYS A 340 -14.64 0.79 -8.83
C LYS A 340 -15.27 0.33 -7.51
N GLU A 341 -15.17 -0.97 -7.21
CA GLU A 341 -15.67 -1.51 -5.95
C GLU A 341 -14.91 -0.92 -4.75
N LEU A 342 -13.58 -0.78 -4.83
CA LEU A 342 -12.80 -0.14 -3.76
C LEU A 342 -13.20 1.31 -3.52
N LYS A 343 -13.40 2.09 -4.59
CA LYS A 343 -13.91 3.48 -4.52
C LYS A 343 -15.30 3.52 -3.88
N LYS A 344 -16.19 2.58 -4.23
CA LYS A 344 -17.53 2.46 -3.64
C LYS A 344 -17.47 2.14 -2.15
N LEU A 345 -16.71 1.11 -1.77
CA LEU A 345 -16.51 0.71 -0.37
C LEU A 345 -15.96 1.86 0.48
N LYS A 346 -15.00 2.61 -0.06
CA LYS A 346 -14.49 3.81 0.60
C LYS A 346 -15.58 4.84 0.87
N LEU A 347 -16.42 5.13 -0.13
CA LEU A 347 -17.52 6.09 0.01
C LEU A 347 -18.55 5.64 1.04
N GLU A 348 -18.84 4.33 1.11
CA GLU A 348 -19.75 3.77 2.11
C GLU A 348 -19.19 3.92 3.53
N ILE A 349 -17.90 3.61 3.73
CA ILE A 349 -17.21 3.82 5.01
C ILE A 349 -17.17 5.30 5.40
N ASP A 350 -16.83 6.19 4.47
CA ASP A 350 -16.78 7.64 4.75
C ASP A 350 -18.15 8.20 5.12
N LYS A 351 -19.23 7.76 4.47
CA LYS A 351 -20.59 8.17 4.83
C LYS A 351 -20.93 7.74 6.25
N LYS A 352 -20.64 6.49 6.60
CA LYS A 352 -20.91 5.95 7.94
C LYS A 352 -20.11 6.65 9.04
N LEU A 353 -18.89 7.06 8.75
CA LEU A 353 -18.03 7.82 9.68
C LEU A 353 -18.50 9.27 9.92
N ASN A 354 -19.40 9.79 9.06
CA ASN A 354 -19.94 11.16 9.17
C ASN A 354 -21.40 11.20 9.64
N GLU A 355 -22.03 10.04 9.88
CA GLU A 355 -23.32 9.90 10.58
C GLU A 355 -23.12 9.96 12.09
#